data_AF-A0A444IQ99-F1
#
_entry.id   AF-A0A444IQ99-F1
#
_cell.length_a   1.000
_cell.length_b   1.000
_cell.length_c   1.000
_cell.angle_alpha   90.00
_cell.angle_beta   90.00
_cell.angle_gamma   90.00
#
_symmetry.space_group_name_H-M   'P 1'
#
loop_
_entity.id
_entity.type
_entity.pdbx_description
1 polymer ?
#
loop_
_entity_poly.entity_id
_entity_poly.type
_entity_poly.pdbx_seq_one_letter_code
_entity_poly.pdbx_strand_id
1 'polypeptide(L)'
;MYIQKKIAVFELPCKDFTFIHTSKRERDMNKFILTALIIACCSETTLAAEKVKGTFKVDQACEAYSSFKKKKNPGQIHIKPGKIYNAVEINTEKEWDWIRVAMGKKNDDLRWVSKECGTAKITVAQSSTSTGNNGSITCSTPNQYDSYVLTMTWQPGFCEHFAYQGSKPECDAMMKQNNEKLVISHLTLHGLWPNKSECGTKYGHCADTALDLKKSTVEEIDDWMPNFFFSTAFGSYEWKKHGTCQERDDDAYFLLAKDLLQRVDHSAIGTYLRDNIGETINADAYRKHIEKKLGKEVADRVQLVCSKKKYLQEIRLNLPKNIVVDNDLAKMVSEAKTFRSFTSRCAKDIYIERSGKH
;
A
#
# COMPACT_ATOMS: atom_id res chain seq x y z
N MET A 1 22.16 56.42 30.15
CA MET A 1 21.65 55.39 31.09
C MET A 1 21.63 54.07 30.33
N TYR A 2 22.67 53.24 30.30
CA TYR A 2 23.26 52.44 31.40
C TYR A 2 22.21 51.69 32.23
N ILE A 3 22.08 50.37 31.99
CA ILE A 3 22.15 49.31 33.01
C ILE A 3 22.79 48.05 32.37
N GLN A 4 23.82 47.54 33.03
CA GLN A 4 24.60 46.33 32.72
C GLN A 4 23.88 45.03 33.14
N LYS A 5 24.26 43.89 32.54
CA LYS A 5 24.67 42.69 33.31
C LYS A 5 25.53 41.72 32.47
N LYS A 6 26.54 41.18 33.17
CA LYS A 6 27.67 40.33 32.77
C LYS A 6 27.28 38.89 32.40
N ILE A 7 28.21 38.15 31.78
CA ILE A 7 28.74 36.78 32.13
C ILE A 7 29.78 36.43 31.04
N ALA A 8 31.09 36.58 31.31
CA ALA A 8 32.07 35.60 31.82
C ALA A 8 32.66 34.68 30.73
N VAL A 9 33.92 34.96 30.38
CA VAL A 9 34.82 34.19 29.52
C VAL A 9 35.60 33.20 30.38
N PHE A 10 35.68 31.94 29.98
CA PHE A 10 36.56 30.93 30.56
C PHE A 10 37.78 30.74 29.65
N GLU A 11 38.97 31.06 30.17
CA GLU A 11 40.27 30.59 29.69
C GLU A 11 40.75 29.46 30.60
N LEU A 12 41.31 28.38 30.02
CA LEU A 12 42.29 27.51 30.66
C LEU A 12 43.22 26.87 29.59
N PRO A 13 44.44 26.43 29.97
CA PRO A 13 45.67 26.79 29.26
C PRO A 13 46.30 25.67 28.42
N CYS A 14 47.11 26.08 27.43
CA CYS A 14 48.12 25.26 26.77
C CYS A 14 49.35 25.07 27.66
N LYS A 15 49.91 23.85 27.68
CA LYS A 15 51.28 23.57 28.16
C LYS A 15 52.02 22.68 27.16
N ASP A 16 53.28 23.05 26.98
CA ASP A 16 54.31 22.58 26.06
C ASP A 16 54.74 21.12 26.26
N PHE A 17 55.30 20.48 25.23
CA PHE A 17 56.75 20.25 25.12
C PHE A 17 57.17 19.66 23.76
N THR A 18 58.25 20.23 23.27
CA THR A 18 59.04 19.99 22.05
C THR A 18 59.64 18.59 21.92
N PHE A 19 59.78 18.09 20.68
CA PHE A 19 61.02 17.46 20.20
C PHE A 19 61.24 17.74 18.72
N ILE A 20 62.36 18.40 18.42
CA ILE A 20 62.95 18.54 17.09
C ILE A 20 63.96 17.40 16.94
N HIS A 21 63.84 16.60 15.88
CA HIS A 21 65.04 16.08 15.21
C HIS A 21 64.79 15.86 13.72
N THR A 22 65.64 16.51 12.95
CA THR A 22 65.84 16.42 11.51
C THR A 22 66.31 15.01 11.10
N SER A 23 65.84 14.48 9.98
CA SER A 23 66.74 14.16 8.86
C SER A 23 65.98 13.79 7.59
N LYS A 24 66.55 14.31 6.51
CA LYS A 24 66.22 14.22 5.10
C LYS A 24 66.65 12.85 4.57
N ARG A 25 65.79 12.11 3.88
CA ARG A 25 66.25 11.21 2.81
C ARG A 25 65.17 10.95 1.77
N GLU A 26 65.51 11.40 0.56
CA GLU A 26 64.84 11.11 -0.71
C GLU A 26 64.65 9.60 -0.92
N ARG A 27 63.54 9.24 -1.54
CA ARG A 27 63.55 8.48 -2.80
C ARG A 27 62.17 8.48 -3.45
N ASP A 28 62.20 8.83 -4.72
CA ASP A 28 61.10 8.95 -5.66
C ASP A 28 60.22 7.70 -5.80
N MET A 29 58.98 7.98 -6.21
CA MET A 29 58.38 7.48 -7.45
C MET A 29 56.99 6.84 -7.25
N ASN A 30 56.05 7.35 -8.05
CA ASN A 30 54.77 6.74 -8.45
C ASN A 30 53.62 6.69 -7.44
N LYS A 31 52.63 7.58 -7.66
CA LYS A 31 51.23 7.24 -8.02
C LYS A 31 50.27 8.34 -7.53
N PHE A 32 49.70 9.12 -8.45
CA PHE A 32 48.30 9.52 -8.34
C PHE A 32 47.70 9.51 -9.74
N ILE A 33 47.16 8.35 -10.09
CA ILE A 33 46.29 8.13 -11.23
C ILE A 33 44.95 8.80 -10.93
N LEU A 34 44.45 9.59 -11.88
CA LEU A 34 43.06 10.02 -11.96
C LEU A 34 42.14 8.79 -11.89
N THR A 35 41.42 8.60 -10.78
CA THR A 35 40.32 7.63 -10.74
C THR A 35 39.03 8.37 -11.01
N ALA A 36 38.59 8.33 -12.27
CA ALA A 36 37.23 8.66 -12.65
C ALA A 36 36.29 7.58 -12.06
N LEU A 37 35.42 7.96 -11.13
CA LEU A 37 34.34 7.09 -10.65
C LEU A 37 33.27 7.00 -11.75
N ILE A 38 33.30 5.90 -12.50
CA ILE A 38 32.18 5.45 -13.32
C ILE A 38 31.16 4.85 -12.35
N ILE A 39 30.13 5.62 -11.99
CA ILE A 39 28.95 5.11 -11.31
C ILE A 39 28.12 4.39 -12.38
N ALA A 40 28.34 3.08 -12.50
CA ALA A 40 27.47 2.21 -13.26
C ALA A 40 26.10 2.15 -12.55
N CYS A 41 25.06 2.68 -13.18
CA CYS A 41 23.67 2.43 -12.81
C CYS A 41 23.38 0.92 -12.87
N CYS A 42 23.47 0.24 -11.74
CA CYS A 42 22.76 -1.02 -11.55
C CYS A 42 21.26 -0.69 -11.45
N SER A 43 20.54 -0.86 -12.56
CA SER A 43 19.09 -0.93 -12.54
C SER A 43 18.70 -2.16 -11.73
N GLU A 44 18.33 -1.98 -10.47
CA GLU A 44 17.67 -3.04 -9.72
C GLU A 44 16.30 -3.30 -10.36
N THR A 45 16.25 -4.31 -11.23
CA THR A 45 14.98 -4.83 -11.73
C THR A 45 14.26 -5.47 -10.55
N THR A 46 13.24 -4.80 -10.02
CA THR A 46 12.30 -5.42 -9.09
C THR A 46 11.65 -6.63 -9.77
N LEU A 47 12.11 -7.84 -9.42
CA LEU A 47 11.58 -9.08 -9.95
C LEU A 47 10.19 -9.34 -9.35
N ALA A 48 9.15 -9.04 -10.10
CA ALA A 48 7.79 -9.46 -9.80
C ALA A 48 7.58 -10.91 -10.28
N ALA A 49 6.86 -11.71 -9.50
CA ALA A 49 6.48 -13.06 -9.93
C ALA A 49 5.56 -13.02 -11.15
N GLU A 50 5.81 -13.93 -12.09
CA GLU A 50 5.13 -13.98 -13.38
C GLU A 50 4.24 -15.22 -13.49
N LYS A 51 3.08 -15.07 -14.12
CA LYS A 51 2.11 -16.15 -14.25
C LYS A 51 2.54 -17.14 -15.33
N VAL A 52 2.40 -18.42 -15.02
CA VAL A 52 2.64 -19.51 -15.96
C VAL A 52 1.45 -20.46 -15.97
N LYS A 53 1.30 -21.21 -17.05
CA LYS A 53 0.43 -22.38 -17.11
C LYS A 53 1.28 -23.60 -17.33
N GLY A 54 1.05 -24.66 -16.58
CA GLY A 54 1.75 -25.91 -16.80
C GLY A 54 1.79 -26.79 -15.58
N THR A 55 2.75 -27.70 -15.58
CA THR A 55 2.95 -28.65 -14.48
C THR A 55 4.40 -28.67 -14.02
N PHE A 56 4.58 -29.04 -12.74
CA PHE A 56 5.87 -29.31 -12.15
C PHE A 56 5.88 -30.76 -11.67
N LYS A 57 6.70 -31.60 -12.30
CA LYS A 57 6.92 -32.99 -11.88
C LYS A 57 8.09 -33.01 -10.91
N VAL A 58 7.86 -33.56 -9.73
CA VAL A 58 8.85 -33.60 -8.64
C VAL A 58 9.78 -34.80 -8.82
N ASP A 59 11.08 -34.52 -8.88
CA ASP A 59 12.13 -35.52 -9.02
C ASP A 59 12.77 -35.85 -7.66
N GLN A 60 12.79 -34.89 -6.72
CA GLN A 60 13.30 -35.07 -5.35
C GLN A 60 12.42 -34.37 -4.30
N ALA A 61 12.48 -34.85 -3.06
CA ALA A 61 11.73 -34.22 -1.97
C ALA A 61 12.38 -32.88 -1.60
N CYS A 62 11.56 -31.83 -1.51
CA CYS A 62 12.00 -30.49 -1.15
C CYS A 62 10.96 -29.78 -0.30
N GLU A 63 11.40 -28.77 0.43
CA GLU A 63 10.54 -27.83 1.14
C GLU A 63 9.63 -27.07 0.17
N ALA A 64 8.39 -26.86 0.62
CA ALA A 64 7.38 -26.09 -0.09
C ALA A 64 7.06 -24.86 0.75
N TYR A 65 7.58 -23.69 0.36
CA TYR A 65 7.48 -22.46 1.16
C TYR A 65 6.23 -21.65 0.82
N SER A 66 5.58 -21.04 1.81
CA SER A 66 4.62 -19.96 1.53
C SER A 66 5.34 -18.67 1.12
N SER A 67 6.59 -18.49 1.54
CA SER A 67 7.49 -17.43 1.07
C SER A 67 8.92 -17.94 1.02
N PHE A 68 9.47 -18.11 -0.19
CA PHE A 68 10.86 -18.56 -0.37
C PHE A 68 11.87 -17.51 0.11
N LYS A 69 11.61 -16.22 -0.13
CA LYS A 69 12.47 -15.11 0.36
C LYS A 69 12.61 -15.12 1.88
N LYS A 70 11.53 -15.41 2.61
CA LYS A 70 11.52 -15.48 4.08
C LYS A 70 11.76 -16.89 4.63
N LYS A 71 11.98 -17.89 3.77
CA LYS A 71 12.03 -19.32 4.12
C LYS A 71 10.87 -19.77 5.03
N LYS A 72 9.67 -19.19 4.85
CA LYS A 72 8.49 -19.50 5.68
C LYS A 72 7.80 -20.75 5.13
N ASN A 73 7.79 -21.82 5.90
CA ASN A 73 7.15 -23.10 5.56
C ASN A 73 6.16 -23.54 6.66
N PRO A 74 4.95 -22.92 6.72
CA PRO A 74 3.95 -23.31 7.70
C PRO A 74 3.49 -24.75 7.44
N GLY A 75 3.49 -25.58 8.48
CA GLY A 75 3.16 -27.00 8.38
C GLY A 75 4.32 -27.89 7.91
N GLN A 76 5.53 -27.33 7.73
CA GLN A 76 6.73 -28.08 7.32
C GLN A 76 6.47 -28.95 6.08
N ILE A 77 5.78 -28.38 5.10
CA ILE A 77 5.31 -29.09 3.92
C ILE A 77 6.50 -29.41 3.03
N HIS A 78 6.52 -30.65 2.55
CA HIS A 78 7.46 -31.12 1.55
C HIS A 78 6.70 -31.64 0.33
N ILE A 79 7.19 -31.32 -0.85
CA ILE A 79 6.74 -31.98 -2.08
C ILE A 79 7.36 -33.38 -2.16
N LYS A 80 6.64 -34.33 -2.76
CA LYS A 80 7.05 -35.74 -2.79
C LYS A 80 7.48 -36.17 -4.20
N PRO A 81 8.60 -36.90 -4.35
CA PRO A 81 9.04 -37.47 -5.62
C PRO A 81 7.92 -38.20 -6.36
N GLY A 82 7.89 -38.06 -7.69
CA GLY A 82 6.89 -38.67 -8.57
C GLY A 82 5.52 -37.98 -8.58
N LYS A 83 5.27 -36.97 -7.74
CA LYS A 83 4.06 -36.16 -7.80
C LYS A 83 4.16 -35.09 -8.88
N ILE A 84 3.02 -34.76 -9.47
CA ILE A 84 2.88 -33.68 -10.44
C ILE A 84 1.93 -32.65 -9.85
N TYR A 85 2.36 -31.40 -9.82
CA TYR A 85 1.57 -30.28 -9.33
C TYR A 85 1.29 -29.29 -10.47
N ASN A 86 0.19 -28.55 -10.34
CA ASN A 86 -0.11 -27.44 -11.25
C ASN A 86 0.84 -26.28 -10.95
N ALA A 87 1.62 -25.85 -11.93
CA ALA A 87 2.47 -24.68 -11.82
C ALA A 87 1.67 -23.42 -12.19
N VAL A 88 1.73 -22.40 -11.34
CA VAL A 88 0.94 -21.18 -11.48
C VAL A 88 1.77 -19.93 -11.66
N GLU A 89 2.99 -19.87 -11.08
CA GLU A 89 3.88 -18.71 -11.18
C GLU A 89 5.36 -19.12 -11.19
N ILE A 90 6.22 -18.25 -11.69
CA ILE A 90 7.69 -18.28 -11.54
C ILE A 90 8.19 -16.94 -11.00
N ASN A 91 9.39 -16.90 -10.41
CA ASN A 91 9.91 -15.65 -9.84
C ASN A 91 10.39 -14.62 -10.88
N THR A 92 10.73 -15.02 -12.11
CA THR A 92 11.11 -14.13 -13.23
C THR A 92 11.14 -14.88 -14.58
N GLU A 93 10.86 -14.22 -15.70
CA GLU A 93 10.82 -14.84 -17.04
C GLU A 93 12.18 -15.35 -17.51
N LYS A 94 13.22 -14.53 -17.33
CA LYS A 94 14.50 -14.72 -18.02
C LYS A 94 15.24 -15.94 -17.51
N GLU A 95 15.36 -16.06 -16.18
CA GLU A 95 16.03 -17.17 -15.50
C GLU A 95 15.38 -17.39 -14.13
N TRP A 96 14.30 -18.18 -14.08
CA TRP A 96 13.63 -18.51 -12.82
C TRP A 96 14.37 -19.62 -12.05
N ASP A 97 14.35 -19.49 -10.73
CA ASP A 97 14.87 -20.46 -9.74
C ASP A 97 13.77 -21.03 -8.86
N TRP A 98 12.62 -20.37 -8.83
CA TRP A 98 11.48 -20.73 -8.00
C TRP A 98 10.22 -20.83 -8.83
N ILE A 99 9.48 -21.90 -8.59
CA ILE A 99 8.17 -22.15 -9.21
C ILE A 99 7.12 -22.27 -8.12
N ARG A 100 5.99 -21.59 -8.30
CA ARG A 100 4.85 -21.69 -7.39
C ARG A 100 3.91 -22.77 -7.91
N VAL A 101 3.67 -23.77 -7.07
CA VAL A 101 2.78 -24.88 -7.35
C VAL A 101 1.52 -24.79 -6.50
N ALA A 102 0.39 -25.20 -7.08
CA ALA A 102 -0.86 -25.33 -6.37
C ALA A 102 -1.01 -26.76 -5.83
N MET A 103 -1.35 -26.85 -4.55
CA MET A 103 -1.53 -28.09 -3.82
C MET A 103 -2.78 -28.04 -2.92
N GLY A 104 -3.06 -29.14 -2.22
CA GLY A 104 -4.32 -29.33 -1.51
C GLY A 104 -5.44 -29.86 -2.41
N LYS A 105 -6.55 -30.31 -1.81
CA LYS A 105 -7.67 -30.93 -2.56
C LYS A 105 -8.36 -29.97 -3.54
N LYS A 106 -8.24 -28.66 -3.31
CA LYS A 106 -8.86 -27.60 -4.12
C LYS A 106 -7.85 -26.76 -4.91
N ASN A 107 -6.55 -27.11 -4.89
CA ASN A 107 -5.48 -26.29 -5.47
C ASN A 107 -5.42 -24.85 -4.89
N ASP A 108 -5.84 -24.68 -3.64
CA ASP A 108 -5.89 -23.42 -2.90
C ASP A 108 -4.62 -23.16 -2.08
N ASP A 109 -3.85 -24.20 -1.79
CA ASP A 109 -2.60 -24.08 -1.06
C ASP A 109 -1.45 -23.83 -2.03
N LEU A 110 -1.01 -22.58 -2.17
CA LEU A 110 0.09 -22.21 -3.07
C LEU A 110 1.44 -22.26 -2.34
N ARG A 111 2.42 -22.95 -2.94
CA ARG A 111 3.77 -23.08 -2.36
C ARG A 111 4.86 -22.88 -3.40
N TRP A 112 5.88 -22.13 -3.02
CA TRP A 112 7.12 -21.95 -3.74
C TRP A 112 8.04 -23.13 -3.53
N VAL A 113 8.56 -23.65 -4.63
CA VAL A 113 9.46 -24.80 -4.69
C VAL A 113 10.65 -24.41 -5.55
N SER A 114 11.85 -24.87 -5.17
CA SER A 114 13.04 -24.69 -5.99
C SER A 114 12.91 -25.43 -7.33
N LYS A 115 13.35 -24.79 -8.41
CA LYS A 115 13.44 -25.38 -9.75
C LYS A 115 14.21 -26.69 -9.77
N GLU A 116 15.25 -26.81 -8.95
CA GLU A 116 16.12 -27.98 -8.88
C GLU A 116 15.39 -29.23 -8.35
N CYS A 117 14.23 -29.06 -7.74
CA CYS A 117 13.46 -30.15 -7.16
C CYS A 117 12.69 -31.00 -8.18
N GLY A 118 12.70 -30.61 -9.46
CA GLY A 118 11.89 -31.27 -10.46
C GLY A 118 11.97 -30.67 -11.86
N THR A 119 11.16 -31.23 -12.73
CA THR A 119 11.07 -30.83 -14.13
C THR A 119 9.78 -30.04 -14.38
N ALA A 120 9.92 -28.79 -14.81
CA ALA A 120 8.80 -27.93 -15.18
C ALA A 120 8.43 -28.06 -16.67
N LYS A 121 7.12 -28.21 -16.96
CA LYS A 121 6.54 -28.05 -18.29
C LYS A 121 5.58 -26.87 -18.24
N ILE A 122 6.10 -25.67 -18.46
CA ILE A 122 5.38 -24.41 -18.29
C ILE A 122 5.42 -23.55 -19.54
N THR A 123 4.38 -22.76 -19.72
CA THR A 123 4.30 -21.69 -20.72
C THR A 123 4.03 -20.40 -19.97
N VAL A 124 4.88 -19.40 -20.17
CA VAL A 124 4.67 -18.07 -19.61
C VAL A 124 3.39 -17.52 -20.22
N ALA A 125 2.45 -17.12 -19.37
CA ALA A 125 1.22 -16.50 -19.84
C ALA A 125 1.59 -15.09 -20.31
N GLN A 126 1.91 -14.94 -21.59
CA GLN A 126 1.95 -13.63 -22.21
C GLN A 126 0.62 -12.94 -21.94
N SER A 127 0.69 -11.65 -21.58
CA SER A 127 -0.47 -10.76 -21.48
C SER A 127 -1.12 -10.61 -22.86
N SER A 128 -1.83 -11.65 -23.29
CA SER A 128 -2.68 -11.63 -24.46
C SER A 128 -4.06 -11.15 -24.02
N THR A 129 -4.36 -9.92 -24.41
CA THR A 129 -5.70 -9.37 -24.56
C THR A 129 -6.66 -10.44 -25.10
N SER A 130 -7.62 -10.79 -24.25
CA SER A 130 -8.91 -11.46 -24.53
C SER A 130 -9.13 -12.08 -25.93
N THR A 131 -9.27 -13.40 -25.95
CA THR A 131 -10.25 -14.08 -26.83
C THR A 131 -11.00 -15.13 -26.00
N GLY A 132 -12.30 -15.19 -26.26
CA GLY A 132 -13.32 -15.72 -25.35
C GLY A 132 -13.11 -17.12 -24.83
N ASN A 133 -13.41 -17.28 -23.54
CA ASN A 133 -14.03 -18.49 -23.03
C ASN A 133 -15.03 -18.06 -21.96
N ASN A 134 -16.25 -18.60 -22.03
CA ASN A 134 -17.32 -18.50 -21.01
C ASN A 134 -16.91 -19.21 -19.71
N GLY A 135 -15.76 -18.83 -19.13
CA GLY A 135 -15.41 -19.17 -17.76
C GLY A 135 -16.04 -18.13 -16.85
N SER A 136 -16.86 -18.57 -15.89
CA SER A 136 -17.41 -17.71 -14.85
C SER A 136 -16.29 -16.92 -14.20
N ILE A 137 -16.33 -15.58 -14.30
CA ILE A 137 -15.33 -14.70 -13.69
C ILE A 137 -15.42 -14.89 -12.18
N THR A 138 -14.42 -15.54 -11.59
CA THR A 138 -14.34 -15.70 -10.14
C THR A 138 -13.67 -14.47 -9.54
N CYS A 139 -14.36 -13.84 -8.60
CA CYS A 139 -13.95 -12.60 -7.93
C CYS A 139 -13.58 -12.80 -6.46
N SER A 140 -13.37 -14.05 -6.04
CA SER A 140 -13.11 -14.43 -4.65
C SER A 140 -11.93 -15.38 -4.52
N THR A 141 -11.00 -15.36 -5.47
CA THR A 141 -9.79 -16.18 -5.41
C THR A 141 -8.63 -15.34 -4.88
N PRO A 142 -7.93 -15.75 -3.81
CA PRO A 142 -6.78 -15.01 -3.30
C PRO A 142 -5.73 -14.73 -4.38
N ASN A 143 -5.05 -13.58 -4.28
CA ASN A 143 -3.88 -13.20 -5.09
C ASN A 143 -4.11 -13.04 -6.60
N GLN A 144 -5.36 -13.10 -7.07
CA GLN A 144 -5.71 -12.90 -8.49
C GLN A 144 -6.04 -11.45 -8.87
N TYR A 145 -5.91 -10.52 -7.93
CA TYR A 145 -6.08 -9.08 -8.14
C TYR A 145 -4.95 -8.50 -9.02
N ASP A 146 -5.27 -7.42 -9.73
CA ASP A 146 -4.40 -6.71 -10.65
C ASP A 146 -4.24 -5.21 -10.30
N SER A 147 -4.98 -4.75 -9.31
CA SER A 147 -5.02 -3.35 -8.87
C SER A 147 -5.45 -3.27 -7.42
N TYR A 148 -5.40 -2.06 -6.87
CA TYR A 148 -6.02 -1.72 -5.60
C TYR A 148 -6.96 -0.51 -5.78
N VAL A 149 -7.95 -0.42 -4.90
CA VAL A 149 -8.70 0.80 -4.65
C VAL A 149 -8.45 1.21 -3.21
N LEU A 150 -7.74 2.31 -2.99
CA LEU A 150 -7.67 2.93 -1.67
C LEU A 150 -8.96 3.72 -1.45
N THR A 151 -9.71 3.41 -0.41
CA THR A 151 -10.95 4.09 -0.04
C THR A 151 -10.77 4.86 1.25
N MET A 152 -11.10 6.15 1.20
CA MET A 152 -10.82 7.11 2.24
C MET A 152 -12.09 7.87 2.55
N THR A 153 -12.54 7.84 3.79
CA THR A 153 -13.77 8.50 4.24
C THR A 153 -13.47 9.96 4.59
N TRP A 154 -14.34 10.87 4.14
CA TRP A 154 -14.48 12.16 4.81
C TRP A 154 -15.43 11.96 5.99
N GLN A 155 -14.86 11.63 7.15
CA GLN A 155 -15.62 11.14 8.31
C GLN A 155 -16.77 12.09 8.72
N PRO A 156 -16.60 13.42 8.77
CA PRO A 156 -17.67 14.34 9.11
C PRO A 156 -18.89 14.21 8.20
N GLY A 157 -18.69 14.21 6.88
CA GLY A 157 -19.79 14.12 5.92
C GLY A 157 -20.44 12.73 5.88
N PHE A 158 -19.67 11.68 6.18
CA PHE A 158 -20.22 10.36 6.40
C PHE A 158 -21.14 10.31 7.63
N CYS A 159 -20.68 10.77 8.78
CA CYS A 159 -21.46 10.69 10.02
C CYS A 159 -22.70 11.59 10.03
N GLU A 160 -22.66 12.74 9.36
CA GLU A 160 -23.81 13.65 9.27
C GLU A 160 -24.85 13.18 8.24
N HIS A 161 -24.41 12.68 7.08
CA HIS A 161 -25.31 12.51 5.93
C HIS A 161 -25.48 11.09 5.42
N PHE A 162 -24.66 10.12 5.84
CA PHE A 162 -24.83 8.73 5.41
C PHE A 162 -25.93 8.05 6.23
N ALA A 163 -26.89 7.44 5.54
CA ALA A 163 -27.89 6.61 6.19
C ALA A 163 -27.28 5.22 6.48
N TYR A 164 -26.74 5.03 7.68
CA TYR A 164 -26.32 3.71 8.18
C TYR A 164 -27.37 3.12 9.12
N GLN A 165 -27.39 1.79 9.20
CA GLN A 165 -28.21 1.06 10.17
C GLN A 165 -27.46 0.91 11.49
N GLY A 166 -28.16 1.06 12.61
CA GLY A 166 -27.59 0.94 13.96
C GLY A 166 -26.82 2.19 14.42
N SER A 167 -26.04 2.02 15.48
CA SER A 167 -25.15 3.06 16.00
C SER A 167 -23.72 2.89 15.48
N LYS A 168 -23.01 4.01 15.42
CA LYS A 168 -21.60 4.08 15.04
C LYS A 168 -20.86 4.88 16.11
N PRO A 169 -20.17 4.20 17.06
CA PRO A 169 -19.56 4.88 18.20
C PRO A 169 -18.65 6.04 17.81
N GLU A 170 -17.94 5.92 16.69
CA GLU A 170 -17.09 6.98 16.14
C GLU A 170 -17.88 8.21 15.70
N CYS A 171 -19.05 8.01 15.08
CA CYS A 171 -19.95 9.09 14.72
C CYS A 171 -20.62 9.68 15.97
N ASP A 172 -21.14 8.84 16.86
CA ASP A 172 -21.78 9.29 18.10
C ASP A 172 -20.81 10.09 18.98
N ALA A 173 -19.54 9.69 19.03
CA ALA A 173 -18.49 10.41 19.76
C ALA A 173 -18.17 11.76 19.13
N MET A 174 -18.09 11.83 17.81
CA MET A 174 -17.82 13.06 17.05
C MET A 174 -18.99 14.06 17.13
N MET A 175 -20.23 13.57 17.26
CA MET A 175 -21.44 14.38 17.25
C MET A 175 -21.83 14.97 18.62
N LYS A 176 -21.18 14.54 19.71
CA LYS A 176 -21.44 15.07 21.05
C LYS A 176 -20.87 16.49 21.18
N GLN A 177 -21.73 17.48 21.41
CA GLN A 177 -21.31 18.85 21.71
C GLN A 177 -20.39 18.87 22.94
N ASN A 178 -19.34 19.69 22.91
CA ASN A 178 -18.29 19.81 23.95
C ASN A 178 -17.44 18.55 24.18
N ASN A 179 -17.49 17.56 23.30
CA ASN A 179 -16.58 16.43 23.34
C ASN A 179 -15.34 16.74 22.48
N GLU A 180 -14.32 17.32 23.09
CA GLU A 180 -13.00 17.53 22.46
C GLU A 180 -12.30 16.21 22.06
N LYS A 181 -12.88 15.05 22.40
CA LYS A 181 -12.21 13.75 22.34
C LYS A 181 -12.05 13.18 20.93
N LEU A 182 -12.86 13.57 19.95
CA LEU A 182 -12.69 13.11 18.57
C LEU A 182 -13.08 14.22 17.57
N VAL A 183 -12.07 14.97 17.13
CA VAL A 183 -12.21 16.03 16.13
C VAL A 183 -11.46 15.60 14.87
N ILE A 184 -12.17 15.24 13.81
CA ILE A 184 -11.58 14.74 12.57
C ILE A 184 -11.65 15.82 11.50
N SER A 185 -10.49 16.26 11.04
CA SER A 185 -10.35 17.26 9.98
C SER A 185 -9.52 16.77 8.79
N HIS A 186 -9.27 15.47 8.70
CA HIS A 186 -8.49 14.82 7.64
C HIS A 186 -9.27 13.63 7.08
N LEU A 187 -8.78 13.06 5.98
CA LEU A 187 -9.31 11.80 5.45
C LEU A 187 -9.01 10.64 6.43
N THR A 188 -9.96 9.73 6.60
CA THR A 188 -9.82 8.51 7.40
C THR A 188 -9.87 7.27 6.50
N LEU A 189 -9.35 6.14 6.97
CA LEU A 189 -9.26 4.91 6.22
C LEU A 189 -10.61 4.19 6.26
N HIS A 190 -11.17 3.95 5.08
CA HIS A 190 -12.22 2.95 4.91
C HIS A 190 -11.57 1.59 4.66
N GLY A 191 -10.69 1.49 3.66
CA GLY A 191 -9.98 0.26 3.36
C GLY A 191 -9.02 0.36 2.17
N LEU A 192 -8.25 -0.69 1.97
CA LEU A 192 -7.38 -0.88 0.81
C LEU A 192 -7.83 -2.13 0.07
N TRP A 193 -8.55 -1.98 -1.03
CA TRP A 193 -9.23 -3.11 -1.65
C TRP A 193 -8.41 -3.69 -2.79
N PRO A 194 -7.80 -4.90 -2.65
CA PRO A 194 -7.35 -5.62 -3.83
C PRO A 194 -8.52 -5.73 -4.81
N ASN A 195 -8.27 -5.44 -6.08
CA ASN A 195 -9.31 -5.43 -7.09
C ASN A 195 -8.86 -6.09 -8.38
N LYS A 196 -9.85 -6.50 -9.17
CA LYS A 196 -9.66 -7.08 -10.48
C LYS A 196 -10.57 -6.36 -11.47
N SER A 197 -10.00 -5.89 -12.56
CA SER A 197 -10.72 -5.03 -13.53
C SER A 197 -12.08 -5.58 -13.98
N GLU A 198 -12.14 -6.90 -14.20
CA GLU A 198 -13.34 -7.59 -14.67
C GLU A 198 -14.38 -7.82 -13.56
N CYS A 199 -14.01 -7.60 -12.30
CA CYS A 199 -14.87 -7.80 -11.12
C CYS A 199 -15.59 -6.51 -10.67
N GLY A 200 -15.27 -5.35 -11.25
CA GLY A 200 -15.82 -4.07 -10.82
C GLY A 200 -15.49 -3.79 -9.36
N THR A 201 -16.48 -3.84 -8.47
CA THR A 201 -16.31 -3.67 -7.00
C THR A 201 -16.59 -4.97 -6.22
N LYS A 202 -16.70 -6.11 -6.92
CA LYS A 202 -17.12 -7.40 -6.33
C LYS A 202 -15.95 -8.30 -5.95
N TYR A 203 -14.72 -7.87 -6.18
CA TYR A 203 -13.56 -8.66 -5.80
C TYR A 203 -13.39 -8.67 -4.28
N GLY A 204 -13.48 -9.84 -3.66
CA GLY A 204 -13.45 -9.97 -2.20
C GLY A 204 -13.80 -11.36 -1.67
N HIS A 205 -13.77 -11.50 -0.35
CA HIS A 205 -14.08 -12.73 0.39
C HIS A 205 -13.21 -13.92 -0.05
N CYS A 206 -11.91 -13.70 -0.17
CA CYS A 206 -10.99 -14.69 -0.74
C CYS A 206 -10.59 -15.80 0.24
N ALA A 207 -10.59 -15.51 1.53
CA ALA A 207 -10.41 -16.49 2.61
C ALA A 207 -11.16 -16.04 3.87
N ASP A 208 -11.24 -16.93 4.88
CA ASP A 208 -11.91 -16.66 6.16
C ASP A 208 -10.92 -16.61 7.34
N THR A 209 -9.69 -16.14 7.09
CA THR A 209 -8.71 -15.89 8.15
C THR A 209 -9.22 -14.77 9.05
N ALA A 210 -9.22 -14.98 10.36
CA ALA A 210 -9.59 -13.97 11.34
C ALA A 210 -8.57 -12.82 11.37
N LEU A 211 -9.01 -11.63 11.79
CA LEU A 211 -8.14 -10.51 12.07
C LEU A 211 -7.49 -10.69 13.44
N ASP A 212 -6.18 -10.50 13.53
CA ASP A 212 -5.36 -10.64 14.74
C ASP A 212 -4.26 -9.55 14.77
N LEU A 213 -4.68 -8.28 14.79
CA LEU A 213 -3.76 -7.14 14.85
C LEU A 213 -3.02 -7.08 16.18
N LYS A 214 -1.73 -6.77 16.13
CA LYS A 214 -0.98 -6.38 17.32
C LYS A 214 -1.57 -5.11 17.90
N LYS A 215 -1.54 -5.00 19.24
CA LYS A 215 -1.95 -3.78 19.94
C LYS A 215 -1.23 -2.53 19.43
N SER A 216 0.08 -2.64 19.18
CA SER A 216 0.90 -1.54 18.63
C SER A 216 0.44 -1.11 17.24
N THR A 217 -0.04 -2.05 16.41
CA THR A 217 -0.58 -1.73 15.10
C THR A 217 -1.89 -0.96 15.23
N VAL A 218 -2.76 -1.37 16.16
CA VAL A 218 -4.02 -0.65 16.44
C VAL A 218 -3.72 0.78 16.90
N GLU A 219 -2.79 0.96 17.83
CA GLU A 219 -2.34 2.27 18.33
C GLU A 219 -1.69 3.14 17.23
N GLU A 220 -1.17 2.56 16.16
CA GLU A 220 -0.59 3.33 15.04
C GLU A 220 -1.64 3.75 14.00
N ILE A 221 -2.73 2.98 13.85
CA ILE A 221 -3.74 3.19 12.80
C ILE A 221 -5.01 3.88 13.29
N ASP A 222 -5.28 3.92 14.60
CA ASP A 222 -6.57 4.35 15.15
C ASP A 222 -6.91 5.82 14.86
N ASP A 223 -5.93 6.73 14.93
CA ASP A 223 -6.06 8.13 14.49
C ASP A 223 -6.51 8.25 13.03
N TRP A 224 -6.08 7.30 12.19
CA TRP A 224 -6.40 7.29 10.77
C TRP A 224 -7.62 6.44 10.45
N MET A 225 -8.10 5.61 11.37
CA MET A 225 -9.23 4.70 11.19
C MET A 225 -10.06 4.65 12.50
N PRO A 226 -10.84 5.70 12.79
CA PRO A 226 -11.34 6.04 14.13
C PRO A 226 -12.28 5.01 14.75
N ASN A 227 -12.80 4.06 13.98
CA ASN A 227 -13.55 2.93 14.53
C ASN A 227 -12.70 2.08 15.49
N PHE A 228 -11.39 2.01 15.29
CA PHE A 228 -10.49 1.26 16.16
C PHE A 228 -10.37 1.84 17.59
N PHE A 229 -10.72 3.11 17.82
CA PHE A 229 -10.85 3.65 19.18
C PHE A 229 -11.96 2.94 20.00
N PHE A 230 -12.89 2.27 19.33
CA PHE A 230 -14.08 1.68 19.95
C PHE A 230 -14.16 0.17 19.75
N SER A 231 -13.79 -0.34 18.58
CA SER A 231 -13.91 -1.76 18.23
C SER A 231 -13.09 -2.13 17.00
N THR A 232 -12.61 -3.37 16.94
CA THR A 232 -11.99 -3.96 15.73
C THR A 232 -13.01 -4.58 14.77
N ALA A 233 -14.32 -4.49 15.03
CA ALA A 233 -15.35 -5.16 14.24
C ALA A 233 -15.38 -4.68 12.78
N PHE A 234 -15.24 -3.37 12.54
CA PHE A 234 -15.18 -2.82 11.19
C PHE A 234 -13.89 -3.24 10.46
N GLY A 235 -12.74 -3.12 11.13
CA GLY A 235 -11.48 -3.66 10.62
C GLY A 235 -11.56 -5.16 10.27
N SER A 236 -12.24 -5.95 11.10
CA SER A 236 -12.45 -7.39 10.85
C SER A 236 -13.28 -7.64 9.59
N TYR A 237 -14.30 -6.82 9.35
CA TYR A 237 -15.10 -6.88 8.12
C TYR A 237 -14.25 -6.55 6.88
N GLU A 238 -13.50 -5.45 6.92
CA GLU A 238 -12.63 -5.02 5.82
C GLU A 238 -11.51 -6.03 5.54
N TRP A 239 -10.94 -6.63 6.58
CA TRP A 239 -9.97 -7.72 6.46
C TRP A 239 -10.57 -8.93 5.74
N LYS A 240 -11.69 -9.48 6.25
CA LYS A 240 -12.32 -10.67 5.66
C LYS A 240 -12.76 -10.45 4.22
N LYS A 241 -13.29 -9.25 3.93
CA LYS A 241 -13.78 -8.92 2.60
C LYS A 241 -12.67 -8.59 1.62
N HIS A 242 -11.61 -7.89 2.04
CA HIS A 242 -10.62 -7.34 1.13
C HIS A 242 -9.19 -7.79 1.47
N GLY A 243 -8.77 -7.67 2.73
CA GLY A 243 -7.41 -7.99 3.15
C GLY A 243 -6.98 -9.45 2.92
N THR A 244 -7.90 -10.41 3.04
CA THR A 244 -7.62 -11.84 2.78
C THR A 244 -7.37 -12.18 1.31
N CYS A 245 -7.57 -11.22 0.40
CA CYS A 245 -7.32 -11.42 -1.02
C CYS A 245 -5.87 -11.16 -1.47
N GLN A 246 -4.99 -10.80 -0.54
CA GLN A 246 -3.58 -10.51 -0.79
C GLN A 246 -2.64 -11.26 0.19
N GLU A 247 -1.33 -11.19 -0.02
CA GLU A 247 -0.34 -12.08 0.64
C GLU A 247 0.21 -11.58 1.99
N ARG A 248 0.10 -10.28 2.29
CA ARG A 248 0.57 -9.70 3.56
C ARG A 248 -0.27 -10.23 4.72
N ASP A 249 0.36 -10.35 5.88
CA ASP A 249 -0.38 -10.44 7.13
C ASP A 249 -1.21 -9.17 7.37
N ASP A 250 -2.15 -9.27 8.30
CA ASP A 250 -3.07 -8.22 8.67
C ASP A 250 -2.37 -6.95 9.16
N ASP A 251 -1.37 -7.08 10.03
CA ASP A 251 -0.58 -5.92 10.49
C ASP A 251 0.00 -5.15 9.30
N ALA A 252 0.76 -5.83 8.44
CA ALA A 252 1.40 -5.20 7.29
C ALA A 252 0.40 -4.67 6.24
N TYR A 253 -0.80 -5.25 6.16
CA TYR A 253 -1.88 -4.76 5.30
C TYR A 253 -2.46 -3.44 5.81
N PHE A 254 -2.80 -3.34 7.10
CA PHE A 254 -3.37 -2.12 7.67
C PHE A 254 -2.33 -0.99 7.78
N LEU A 255 -1.07 -1.29 8.09
CA LEU A 255 0.01 -0.30 8.09
C LEU A 255 0.23 0.29 6.68
N LEU A 256 0.29 -0.55 5.64
CA LEU A 256 0.37 -0.07 4.25
C LEU A 256 -0.84 0.82 3.89
N ALA A 257 -2.05 0.41 4.29
CA ALA A 257 -3.25 1.18 4.01
C ALA A 257 -3.23 2.56 4.68
N LYS A 258 -2.77 2.64 5.94
CA LYS A 258 -2.53 3.90 6.66
C LYS A 258 -1.49 4.75 5.93
N ASP A 259 -0.33 4.21 5.57
CA ASP A 259 0.74 4.98 4.94
C ASP A 259 0.30 5.57 3.59
N LEU A 260 -0.46 4.81 2.81
CA LEU A 260 -1.06 5.27 1.56
C LEU A 260 -2.07 6.40 1.78
N LEU A 261 -2.94 6.25 2.79
CA LEU A 261 -3.87 7.31 3.18
C LEU A 261 -3.12 8.58 3.58
N GLN A 262 -2.12 8.48 4.45
CA GLN A 262 -1.31 9.63 4.87
C GLN A 262 -0.66 10.34 3.67
N ARG A 263 -0.15 9.57 2.71
CA ARG A 263 0.44 10.12 1.48
C ARG A 263 -0.58 10.92 0.66
N VAL A 264 -1.82 10.44 0.57
CA VAL A 264 -2.90 11.13 -0.14
C VAL A 264 -3.38 12.35 0.64
N ASP A 265 -3.62 12.22 1.94
CA ASP A 265 -4.14 13.28 2.79
C ASP A 265 -3.15 14.46 2.93
N HIS A 266 -1.85 14.19 3.02
CA HIS A 266 -0.82 15.24 3.05
C HIS A 266 -0.54 15.88 1.68
N SER A 267 -1.16 15.40 0.60
CA SER A 267 -1.01 15.98 -0.74
C SER A 267 -2.00 17.11 -1.00
N ALA A 268 -1.99 17.64 -2.23
CA ALA A 268 -3.00 18.60 -2.69
C ALA A 268 -4.44 18.03 -2.68
N ILE A 269 -4.61 16.70 -2.64
CA ILE A 269 -5.93 16.05 -2.53
C ILE A 269 -6.56 16.37 -1.17
N GLY A 270 -5.88 16.03 -0.06
CA GLY A 270 -6.40 16.27 1.29
C GLY A 270 -6.27 17.72 1.74
N THR A 271 -5.18 18.41 1.39
CA THR A 271 -4.97 19.83 1.78
C THR A 271 -6.10 20.73 1.30
N TYR A 272 -6.55 20.54 0.05
CA TYR A 272 -7.67 21.33 -0.47
C TYR A 272 -8.96 21.10 0.32
N LEU A 273 -9.24 19.89 0.81
CA LEU A 273 -10.42 19.65 1.66
C LEU A 273 -10.28 20.40 2.99
N ARG A 274 -9.11 20.31 3.63
CA ARG A 274 -8.81 21.00 4.90
C ARG A 274 -8.97 22.51 4.81
N ASP A 275 -8.50 23.09 3.71
CA ASP A 275 -8.58 24.52 3.46
C ASP A 275 -10.03 25.00 3.19
N ASN A 276 -10.97 24.07 2.93
CA ASN A 276 -12.36 24.36 2.59
C ASN A 276 -13.36 23.71 3.57
N ILE A 277 -12.93 23.35 4.79
CA ILE A 277 -13.83 22.78 5.80
C ILE A 277 -14.93 23.77 6.17
N GLY A 278 -16.18 23.33 6.03
CA GLY A 278 -17.38 24.12 6.28
C GLY A 278 -17.89 24.88 5.06
N GLU A 279 -17.26 24.71 3.89
CA GLU A 279 -17.59 25.44 2.67
C GLU A 279 -18.17 24.54 1.57
N THR A 280 -18.85 25.17 0.61
CA THR A 280 -19.23 24.51 -0.65
C THR A 280 -18.12 24.71 -1.68
N ILE A 281 -17.61 23.62 -2.25
CA ILE A 281 -16.60 23.64 -3.30
C ILE A 281 -17.17 23.15 -4.62
N ASN A 282 -16.57 23.60 -5.72
CA ASN A 282 -16.86 23.08 -7.05
C ASN A 282 -16.01 21.84 -7.35
N ALA A 283 -16.63 20.70 -7.66
CA ALA A 283 -15.96 19.42 -7.90
C ALA A 283 -15.03 19.45 -9.13
N ASP A 284 -15.38 20.19 -10.19
CA ASP A 284 -14.50 20.35 -11.36
C ASP A 284 -13.28 21.21 -11.02
N ALA A 285 -13.45 22.25 -10.21
CA ALA A 285 -12.34 23.07 -9.72
C ALA A 285 -11.41 22.26 -8.82
N TYR A 286 -11.96 21.41 -7.95
CA TYR A 286 -11.18 20.47 -7.14
C TYR A 286 -10.36 19.51 -8.02
N ARG A 287 -10.99 18.89 -9.02
CA ARG A 287 -10.29 17.99 -9.95
C ARG A 287 -9.19 18.73 -10.73
N LYS A 288 -9.46 19.96 -11.22
CA LYS A 288 -8.46 20.80 -11.89
C LYS A 288 -7.32 21.21 -10.96
N HIS A 289 -7.59 21.41 -9.67
CA HIS A 289 -6.55 21.67 -8.68
C HIS A 289 -5.60 20.46 -8.55
N ILE A 290 -6.16 19.25 -8.42
CA ILE A 290 -5.38 18.00 -8.40
C ILE A 290 -4.54 17.88 -9.68
N GLU A 291 -5.15 18.07 -10.86
CA GLU A 291 -4.44 17.99 -12.13
C GLU A 291 -3.27 18.98 -12.22
N LYS A 292 -3.49 20.23 -11.78
CA LYS A 292 -2.45 21.26 -11.77
C LYS A 292 -1.30 20.94 -10.81
N LYS A 293 -1.59 20.34 -9.65
CA LYS A 293 -0.61 20.14 -8.57
C LYS A 293 0.08 18.78 -8.62
N LEU A 294 -0.60 17.75 -9.08
CA LEU A 294 -0.17 16.35 -9.02
C LEU A 294 -0.19 15.67 -10.40
N GLY A 295 -0.65 16.36 -11.44
CA GLY A 295 -0.71 15.85 -12.80
C GLY A 295 -2.04 15.18 -13.15
N LYS A 296 -2.31 15.12 -14.46
CA LYS A 296 -3.55 14.55 -15.01
C LYS A 296 -3.76 13.08 -14.63
N GLU A 297 -2.68 12.30 -14.60
CA GLU A 297 -2.72 10.88 -14.23
C GLU A 297 -3.31 10.65 -12.82
N VAL A 298 -2.95 11.49 -11.85
CA VAL A 298 -3.52 11.42 -10.49
C VAL A 298 -4.98 11.84 -10.51
N ALA A 299 -5.30 12.96 -11.15
CA ALA A 299 -6.67 13.48 -11.23
C ALA A 299 -7.66 12.50 -11.87
N ASP A 300 -7.24 11.74 -12.88
CA ASP A 300 -8.07 10.73 -13.55
C ASP A 300 -8.31 9.48 -12.70
N ARG A 301 -7.54 9.28 -11.63
CA ARG A 301 -7.62 8.13 -10.72
C ARG A 301 -8.24 8.47 -9.38
N VAL A 302 -8.77 9.68 -9.20
CA VAL A 302 -9.51 10.12 -8.01
C VAL A 302 -11.01 10.12 -8.31
N GLN A 303 -11.80 9.45 -7.46
CA GLN A 303 -13.26 9.42 -7.52
C GLN A 303 -13.83 10.01 -6.24
N LEU A 304 -14.75 10.95 -6.41
CA LEU A 304 -15.56 11.48 -5.32
C LEU A 304 -16.86 10.69 -5.17
N VAL A 305 -17.24 10.44 -3.93
CA VAL A 305 -18.50 9.79 -3.55
C VAL A 305 -19.21 10.68 -2.55
N CYS A 306 -20.46 11.04 -2.86
CA CYS A 306 -21.25 11.95 -2.05
C CYS A 306 -22.61 11.38 -1.63
N SER A 307 -23.04 11.70 -0.39
CA SER A 307 -24.42 11.53 0.03
C SER A 307 -25.31 12.51 -0.71
N LYS A 308 -26.48 12.06 -1.17
CA LYS A 308 -27.46 12.93 -1.84
C LYS A 308 -26.82 13.73 -2.99
N LYS A 309 -25.73 13.21 -3.57
CA LYS A 309 -24.82 13.88 -4.52
C LYS A 309 -24.12 15.17 -4.01
N LYS A 310 -24.40 15.65 -2.80
CA LYS A 310 -23.93 16.96 -2.30
C LYS A 310 -22.85 16.86 -1.23
N TYR A 311 -22.95 15.91 -0.31
CA TYR A 311 -22.11 15.88 0.89
C TYR A 311 -20.97 14.89 0.71
N LEU A 312 -19.72 15.33 0.78
CA LEU A 312 -18.58 14.45 0.56
C LEU A 312 -18.54 13.36 1.63
N GLN A 313 -18.49 12.10 1.23
CA GLN A 313 -18.42 10.96 2.15
C GLN A 313 -17.14 10.18 1.99
N GLU A 314 -16.68 10.04 0.75
CA GLU A 314 -15.55 9.18 0.45
C GLU A 314 -14.83 9.66 -0.80
N ILE A 315 -13.51 9.54 -0.76
CA ILE A 315 -12.61 9.66 -1.89
C ILE A 315 -12.00 8.29 -2.13
N ARG A 316 -11.95 7.89 -3.40
CA ARG A 316 -11.27 6.67 -3.82
C ARG A 316 -10.10 7.02 -4.71
N LEU A 317 -9.01 6.27 -4.58
CA LEU A 317 -7.84 6.35 -5.44
C LEU A 317 -7.56 4.96 -6.04
N ASN A 318 -7.55 4.86 -7.37
CA ASN A 318 -7.10 3.65 -8.05
C ASN A 318 -5.58 3.56 -8.03
N LEU A 319 -5.07 2.40 -7.63
CA LEU A 319 -3.65 2.11 -7.49
C LEU A 319 -3.27 0.85 -8.29
N PRO A 320 -2.03 0.76 -8.80
CA PRO A 320 -1.54 -0.46 -9.41
C PRO A 320 -1.38 -1.57 -8.37
N LYS A 321 -1.21 -2.82 -8.81
CA LYS A 321 -0.87 -3.93 -7.92
C LYS A 321 0.45 -3.71 -7.17
N ASN A 322 1.47 -3.20 -7.87
CA ASN A 322 2.79 -2.98 -7.31
C ASN A 322 2.87 -1.53 -6.83
N ILE A 323 2.68 -1.33 -5.53
CA ILE A 323 2.68 0.00 -4.92
C ILE A 323 4.02 0.21 -4.19
N VAL A 324 4.65 1.35 -4.45
CA VAL A 324 5.84 1.82 -3.73
C VAL A 324 5.47 3.14 -3.08
N VAL A 325 5.28 3.12 -1.76
CA VAL A 325 4.71 4.23 -0.98
C VAL A 325 5.59 5.49 -1.02
N ASP A 326 6.91 5.32 -1.04
CA ASP A 326 7.87 6.43 -1.02
C ASP A 326 7.92 7.24 -2.32
N ASN A 327 7.30 6.74 -3.40
CA ASN A 327 7.18 7.48 -4.64
C ASN A 327 6.31 8.75 -4.45
N ASP A 328 6.48 9.73 -5.35
CA ASP A 328 5.46 10.76 -5.51
C ASP A 328 4.13 10.14 -5.98
N LEU A 329 3.03 10.84 -5.75
CA LEU A 329 1.69 10.33 -6.08
C LEU A 329 1.52 10.02 -7.57
N ALA A 330 2.15 10.80 -8.47
CA ALA A 330 2.04 10.57 -9.90
C ALA A 330 2.67 9.24 -10.30
N LYS A 331 3.86 8.96 -9.78
CA LYS A 331 4.55 7.68 -9.99
C LYS A 331 3.84 6.53 -9.28
N MET A 332 3.29 6.75 -8.08
CA MET A 332 2.54 5.75 -7.32
C MET A 332 1.29 5.25 -8.06
N VAL A 333 0.66 6.10 -8.88
CA VAL A 333 -0.55 5.75 -9.63
C VAL A 333 -0.30 5.37 -11.09
N SER A 334 0.91 5.58 -11.60
CA SER A 334 1.25 5.55 -13.04
C SER A 334 0.81 4.27 -13.77
N GLU A 335 0.93 3.11 -13.12
CA GLU A 335 0.55 1.81 -13.68
C GLU A 335 -0.91 1.40 -13.36
N ALA A 336 -1.65 2.21 -12.61
CA ALA A 336 -3.03 1.85 -12.26
C ALA A 336 -3.92 1.94 -13.49
N LYS A 337 -4.75 0.92 -13.71
CA LYS A 337 -5.78 0.93 -14.75
C LYS A 337 -6.85 1.98 -14.40
N THR A 338 -7.30 2.73 -15.40
CA THR A 338 -8.48 3.59 -15.27
C THR A 338 -9.74 2.77 -15.52
N PHE A 339 -10.66 2.72 -14.55
CA PHE A 339 -11.92 2.01 -14.71
C PHE A 339 -13.04 2.96 -15.16
N ARG A 340 -13.84 2.52 -16.13
CA ARG A 340 -15.00 3.29 -16.63
C ARG A 340 -16.05 3.56 -15.53
N SER A 341 -16.08 2.74 -14.48
CA SER A 341 -16.92 2.88 -13.28
C SER A 341 -16.39 3.90 -12.25
N PHE A 342 -15.27 4.54 -12.53
CA PHE A 342 -14.59 5.49 -11.63
C PHE A 342 -14.99 6.95 -11.89
N THR A 343 -16.20 7.18 -12.37
CA THR A 343 -16.76 8.52 -12.52
C THR A 343 -17.20 9.06 -11.17
N SER A 344 -17.01 10.37 -10.93
CA SER A 344 -17.53 11.04 -9.73
C SER A 344 -19.02 10.77 -9.55
N ARG A 345 -19.44 10.47 -8.31
CA ARG A 345 -20.84 10.27 -7.91
C ARG A 345 -21.41 11.49 -7.20
N CYS A 346 -20.80 12.65 -7.42
CA CYS A 346 -21.16 13.92 -6.82
C CYS A 346 -21.75 14.89 -7.84
N ALA A 347 -22.49 15.87 -7.35
CA ALA A 347 -22.92 17.04 -8.11
C ALA A 347 -21.75 17.98 -8.36
N LYS A 348 -22.00 19.02 -9.17
CA LYS A 348 -21.02 20.05 -9.49
C LYS A 348 -20.52 20.80 -8.25
N ASP A 349 -21.44 21.09 -7.32
CA ASP A 349 -21.12 21.77 -6.07
C ASP A 349 -21.37 20.80 -4.91
N ILE A 350 -20.35 20.62 -4.08
CA ILE A 350 -20.35 19.70 -2.95
C ILE A 350 -19.92 20.42 -1.69
N TYR A 351 -20.43 19.97 -0.54
CA TYR A 351 -20.10 20.54 0.75
C TYR A 351 -19.09 19.67 1.50
N ILE A 352 -18.14 20.32 2.17
CA ILE A 352 -17.09 19.69 2.98
C ILE A 352 -17.46 19.87 4.45
N GLU A 353 -18.12 18.87 5.04
CA GLU A 353 -18.55 18.92 6.44
C GLU A 353 -17.40 19.20 7.42
N ARG A 354 -17.68 20.02 8.43
CA ARG A 354 -16.86 20.16 9.63
C ARG A 354 -17.19 19.05 10.61
N SER A 355 -16.19 18.64 11.41
CA SER A 355 -16.37 17.70 12.51
C SER A 355 -17.41 18.20 13.51
N GLY A 356 -18.35 17.32 13.88
CA GLY A 356 -19.44 17.64 14.80
C GLY A 356 -20.77 17.89 14.10
N LYS A 357 -21.83 18.04 14.90
CA LYS A 357 -23.20 18.26 14.40
C LYS A 357 -23.42 19.74 14.09
N HIS A 358 -24.01 20.01 12.92
CA HIS A 358 -24.30 21.37 12.45
C HIS A 358 -25.77 21.58 12.08
#